data_AF-A0A837B115-F1
#
_entry.id   AF-A0A837B115-F1
#
_cell.length_a   1.000
_cell.length_b   1.000
_cell.length_c   1.000
_cell.angle_alpha   90.00
_cell.angle_beta   90.00
_cell.angle_gamma   90.00
#
_symmetry.space_group_name_H-M   'P 1'
#
loop_
_entity.id
_entity.type
_entity.pdbx_description
1 polymer ?
#
loop_
_entity_poly.entity_id
_entity_poly.type
_entity_poly.pdbx_seq_one_letter_code
_entity_poly.pdbx_strand_id
1 'polypeptide(L)'
;SMPEAVQTEIRSRFAVAVVESKPKKLPAVKAEVDLANLTTKQREIADARIGLIQYVLDLEQSMSRIKAVTYVCELAKSGRLPPHLAVLVETANAKKSKKRTVSVRTLNGWVVDYCKATSVEQRLKLFAPLVRQEVKAEEIWWLSWLLGIYRQKNALSVQESYRYFEAEWVERYADNPMMLEAMPNISKVRRAMAKLPIHILEKGRLSGSKYKQLLPYVMRDWSPFVANDIWIGDGHS
;
A
#
# COMPACT_ATOMS: atom_id res chain seq x y z
N SER A 1 -13.67 40.75 -25.96
CA SER A 1 -12.72 40.10 -25.03
C SER A 1 -12.79 40.83 -23.69
N MET A 2 -12.67 40.13 -22.57
CA MET A 2 -12.80 40.73 -21.23
C MET A 2 -11.59 41.65 -20.93
N PRO A 3 -11.75 42.80 -20.24
CA PRO A 3 -10.65 43.72 -19.95
C PRO A 3 -9.54 43.08 -19.10
N GLU A 4 -8.29 43.44 -19.39
CA GLU A 4 -7.09 42.82 -18.79
C GLU A 4 -7.00 43.04 -17.27
N ALA A 5 -7.42 44.21 -16.78
CA ALA A 5 -7.50 44.50 -15.35
C ALA A 5 -8.43 43.53 -14.61
N VAL A 6 -9.57 43.19 -15.22
CA VAL A 6 -10.55 42.24 -14.66
C VAL A 6 -9.99 40.82 -14.68
N GLN A 7 -9.25 40.44 -15.71
CA GLN A 7 -8.58 39.13 -15.76
C GLN A 7 -7.53 38.97 -14.66
N THR A 8 -6.74 40.02 -14.41
CA THR A 8 -5.70 40.03 -13.38
C THR A 8 -6.29 39.97 -11.97
N GLU A 9 -7.38 40.70 -11.73
CA GLU A 9 -8.09 40.67 -10.45
C GLU A 9 -8.75 39.31 -10.19
N ILE A 10 -9.32 38.69 -11.21
CA ILE A 10 -9.87 37.33 -11.10
C ILE A 10 -8.75 36.35 -10.74
N ARG A 11 -7.62 36.38 -11.47
CA ARG A 11 -6.48 35.49 -11.21
C ARG A 11 -5.90 35.68 -9.80
N SER A 12 -5.78 36.91 -9.32
CA SER A 12 -5.25 37.18 -7.98
C SER A 12 -6.19 36.66 -6.89
N ARG A 13 -7.50 36.90 -7.01
CA ARG A 13 -8.51 36.37 -6.07
C ARG A 13 -8.52 34.84 -6.06
N PHE A 14 -8.40 34.19 -7.22
CA PHE A 14 -8.28 32.73 -7.30
C PHE A 14 -6.99 32.22 -6.67
N ALA A 15 -5.85 32.87 -6.90
CA ALA A 15 -4.58 32.48 -6.30
C ALA A 15 -4.60 32.60 -4.77
N VAL A 16 -5.16 33.70 -4.24
CA VAL A 16 -5.36 33.91 -2.79
C VAL A 16 -6.27 32.83 -2.22
N ALA A 17 -7.42 32.56 -2.84
CA ALA A 17 -8.35 31.53 -2.38
C ALA A 17 -7.74 30.11 -2.40
N VAL A 18 -6.91 29.80 -3.39
CA VAL A 18 -6.20 28.51 -3.48
C VAL A 18 -5.15 28.39 -2.38
N VAL A 19 -4.39 29.45 -2.09
CA VAL A 19 -3.38 29.47 -1.03
C VAL A 19 -4.01 29.42 0.37
N GLU A 20 -5.14 30.10 0.57
CA GLU A 20 -5.92 30.05 1.82
C GLU A 20 -6.60 28.69 2.01
N SER A 21 -6.96 28.01 0.92
CA SER A 21 -7.46 26.64 0.96
C SER A 21 -6.31 25.67 1.26
N LYS A 22 -5.93 25.56 2.54
CA LYS A 22 -5.04 24.48 2.98
C LYS A 22 -5.64 23.14 2.53
N PRO A 23 -4.90 22.29 1.78
CA PRO A 23 -5.43 21.02 1.33
C PRO A 23 -5.82 20.19 2.54
N LYS A 24 -7.13 20.02 2.76
CA LYS A 24 -7.67 19.29 3.92
C LYS A 24 -7.22 17.85 4.02
N LYS A 25 -6.67 17.29 2.92
CA LYS A 25 -6.10 15.95 2.84
C LYS A 25 -4.99 15.96 1.79
N LEU A 26 -3.90 15.24 2.08
CA LEU A 26 -2.92 14.89 1.06
C LEU A 26 -3.64 14.16 -0.09
N PRO A 27 -3.28 14.42 -1.36
CA PRO A 27 -3.78 13.61 -2.46
C PRO A 27 -3.42 12.16 -2.16
N ALA A 28 -4.43 11.30 -2.08
CA ALA A 28 -4.20 9.88 -1.93
C ALA A 28 -3.58 9.37 -3.23
N VAL A 29 -2.25 9.35 -3.28
CA VAL A 29 -1.50 8.69 -4.35
C VAL A 29 -1.92 7.23 -4.30
N LYS A 30 -2.81 6.84 -5.22
CA LYS A 30 -3.14 5.43 -5.41
C LYS A 30 -1.82 4.76 -5.76
N ALA A 31 -1.42 3.75 -4.98
CA ALA A 31 -0.25 2.95 -5.28
C ALA A 31 -0.33 2.54 -6.76
N GLU A 32 0.69 2.89 -7.54
CA GLU A 32 0.73 2.51 -8.93
C GLU A 32 0.83 0.98 -9.02
N VAL A 33 0.01 0.38 -9.88
CA VAL A 33 0.12 -1.04 -10.17
C VAL A 33 1.40 -1.23 -10.98
N ASP A 34 2.39 -1.85 -10.34
CA ASP A 34 3.58 -2.34 -11.00
C ASP A 34 3.21 -3.59 -11.82
N LEU A 35 3.17 -3.44 -13.14
CA LEU A 35 2.82 -4.51 -14.07
C LEU A 35 3.83 -5.66 -14.05
N ALA A 36 5.11 -5.37 -13.79
CA ALA A 36 6.16 -6.39 -13.77
C ALA A 36 5.99 -7.35 -12.59
N ASN A 37 5.51 -6.84 -11.45
CA ASN A 37 5.38 -7.59 -10.20
C ASN A 37 3.95 -8.04 -9.89
N LEU A 38 3.07 -8.13 -10.90
CA LEU A 38 1.73 -8.67 -10.71
C LEU A 38 1.78 -10.14 -10.27
N THR A 39 1.08 -10.45 -9.19
CA THR A 39 0.85 -11.84 -8.77
C THR A 39 -0.09 -12.56 -9.75
N THR A 40 0.01 -13.89 -9.87
CA THR A 40 -0.88 -14.70 -10.71
C THR A 40 -2.35 -14.43 -10.41
N LYS A 41 -2.70 -14.35 -9.12
CA LYS A 41 -4.05 -14.02 -8.67
C LYS A 41 -4.54 -12.65 -9.15
N GLN A 42 -3.66 -11.65 -9.20
CA GLN A 42 -4.04 -10.33 -9.72
C GLN A 42 -4.33 -10.37 -11.22
N ARG A 43 -3.53 -11.14 -11.99
CA ARG A 43 -3.75 -11.35 -13.42
C ARG A 43 -5.07 -12.07 -13.68
N GLU A 44 -5.32 -13.18 -12.99
CA GLU A 44 -6.58 -13.93 -13.08
C GLU A 44 -7.81 -13.07 -12.81
N ILE A 45 -7.75 -12.18 -11.81
CA ILE A 45 -8.84 -11.25 -11.51
C ILE A 45 -9.00 -10.20 -12.62
N ALA A 46 -7.90 -9.68 -13.17
CA ALA A 46 -7.94 -8.73 -14.26
C ALA A 46 -8.53 -9.36 -15.54
N ASP A 47 -8.07 -10.55 -15.89
CA ASP A 47 -8.53 -11.31 -17.06
C ASP A 47 -10.02 -11.67 -16.91
N ALA A 48 -10.46 -12.08 -15.72
CA ALA A 48 -11.87 -12.35 -15.46
C ALA A 48 -12.75 -11.10 -15.61
N ARG A 49 -12.27 -9.92 -15.19
CA ARG A 49 -12.96 -8.64 -15.42
C ARG A 49 -13.05 -8.33 -16.90
N ILE A 50 -11.95 -8.49 -17.64
CA ILE A 50 -11.90 -8.24 -19.09
C ILE A 50 -12.84 -9.19 -19.84
N GLY A 51 -12.86 -10.47 -19.50
CA GLY A 51 -13.76 -11.45 -20.11
C GLY A 51 -15.24 -11.10 -19.92
N LEU A 52 -15.63 -10.63 -18.72
CA LEU A 52 -16.99 -10.14 -18.48
C LEU A 52 -17.31 -8.87 -19.26
N ILE A 53 -16.35 -7.96 -19.41
CA ILE A 53 -16.51 -6.74 -20.19
C ILE A 53 -16.71 -7.08 -21.67
N GLN A 54 -15.91 -8.00 -22.23
CA GLN A 54 -16.07 -8.44 -23.63
C GLN A 54 -17.46 -9.01 -23.88
N TYR A 55 -17.95 -9.88 -22.98
CA TYR A 55 -19.32 -10.40 -23.09
C TYR A 55 -20.39 -9.29 -23.08
N VAL A 56 -20.20 -8.24 -22.27
CA VAL A 56 -21.10 -7.07 -22.29
C VAL A 56 -21.00 -6.29 -23.60
N LEU A 57 -19.79 -6.10 -24.14
CA LEU A 57 -19.58 -5.40 -25.41
C LEU A 57 -20.18 -6.15 -26.60
N ASP A 58 -20.17 -7.49 -26.57
CA ASP A 58 -20.85 -8.31 -27.58
C ASP A 58 -22.37 -8.11 -27.52
N LEU A 59 -22.94 -8.10 -26.31
CA LEU A 59 -24.37 -7.80 -26.12
C LEU A 59 -24.72 -6.37 -26.58
N GLU A 60 -23.82 -5.41 -26.38
CA GLU A 60 -23.99 -4.00 -26.81
C GLU A 60 -24.19 -3.84 -28.32
N GLN A 61 -23.79 -4.83 -29.14
CA GLN A 61 -24.06 -4.79 -30.58
C GLN A 61 -25.56 -4.90 -30.92
N SER A 62 -26.37 -5.42 -29.99
CA SER A 62 -27.80 -5.68 -30.18
C SER A 62 -28.72 -4.90 -29.23
N MET A 63 -28.15 -4.29 -28.18
CA MET A 63 -28.91 -3.54 -27.17
C MET A 63 -28.08 -2.43 -26.52
N SER A 64 -28.75 -1.51 -25.80
CA SER A 64 -28.00 -0.45 -25.10
C SER A 64 -27.12 -1.02 -23.98
N ARG A 65 -25.98 -0.36 -23.72
CA ARG A 65 -25.05 -0.69 -22.62
C ARG A 65 -25.74 -0.95 -21.29
N ILE A 66 -26.63 -0.03 -20.88
CA ILE A 66 -27.34 -0.15 -19.61
C ILE A 66 -28.18 -1.43 -19.58
N LYS A 67 -28.84 -1.77 -20.70
CA LYS A 67 -29.62 -3.00 -20.82
C LYS A 67 -28.73 -4.25 -20.80
N ALA A 68 -27.62 -4.25 -21.52
CA ALA A 68 -26.64 -5.35 -21.53
C ALA A 68 -26.06 -5.59 -20.13
N VAL A 69 -25.54 -4.56 -19.47
CA VAL A 69 -24.99 -4.66 -18.10
C VAL A 69 -26.05 -5.16 -17.11
N THR A 70 -27.27 -4.61 -17.18
CA THR A 70 -28.37 -5.01 -16.28
C THR A 70 -28.72 -6.48 -16.48
N TYR A 71 -28.84 -6.91 -17.73
CA TYR A 71 -29.11 -8.29 -18.10
C TYR A 71 -28.05 -9.25 -17.54
N VAL A 72 -26.77 -8.97 -17.73
CA VAL A 72 -25.67 -9.79 -17.18
C VAL A 72 -25.74 -9.87 -15.66
N CYS A 73 -25.97 -8.74 -14.98
CA CYS A 73 -26.10 -8.72 -13.53
C CYS A 73 -27.32 -9.50 -13.01
N GLU A 74 -28.44 -9.48 -13.73
CA GLU A 74 -29.64 -10.25 -13.38
C GLU A 74 -29.45 -11.76 -13.59
N LEU A 75 -28.83 -12.16 -14.70
CA LEU A 75 -28.43 -13.56 -14.91
C LEU A 75 -27.49 -14.04 -13.82
N ALA A 76 -26.50 -13.21 -13.44
CA ALA A 76 -25.56 -13.53 -12.36
C ALA A 76 -26.29 -13.74 -11.02
N LYS A 77 -27.20 -12.83 -10.66
CA LYS A 77 -27.99 -12.91 -9.42
C LYS A 77 -28.91 -14.12 -9.39
N SER A 78 -29.49 -14.49 -10.53
CA SER A 78 -30.42 -15.62 -10.64
C SER A 78 -29.73 -16.96 -10.90
N GLY A 79 -28.39 -17.00 -10.99
CA GLY A 79 -27.64 -18.24 -11.24
C GLY A 79 -27.85 -18.82 -12.65
N ARG A 80 -28.29 -17.99 -13.60
CA ARG A 80 -28.61 -18.40 -14.99
C ARG A 80 -27.52 -18.03 -16.00
N LEU A 81 -26.36 -17.59 -15.53
CA LEU A 81 -25.21 -17.39 -16.41
C LEU A 81 -24.67 -18.72 -16.93
N PRO A 82 -24.16 -18.77 -18.16
CA PRO A 82 -23.34 -19.87 -18.64
C PRO A 82 -22.24 -20.23 -17.63
N PRO A 83 -21.89 -21.52 -17.44
CA PRO A 83 -20.95 -21.95 -16.40
C PRO A 83 -19.60 -21.22 -16.44
N HIS A 84 -19.05 -21.00 -17.64
CA HIS A 84 -17.78 -20.29 -17.79
C HIS A 84 -17.87 -18.83 -17.31
N LEU A 85 -18.96 -18.10 -17.60
CA LEU A 85 -19.16 -16.73 -17.12
C LEU A 85 -19.43 -16.67 -15.61
N ALA A 86 -20.09 -17.67 -15.05
CA ALA A 86 -20.29 -17.75 -13.60
C ALA A 86 -18.93 -17.81 -12.86
N VAL A 87 -17.99 -18.62 -13.36
CA VAL A 87 -16.60 -18.66 -12.82
C VAL A 87 -15.93 -17.30 -12.94
N LEU A 88 -16.07 -16.60 -14.08
CA LEU A 88 -15.50 -15.26 -14.24
C LEU A 88 -16.10 -14.26 -13.23
N VAL A 89 -17.40 -14.31 -12.97
CA VAL A 89 -18.06 -13.44 -11.96
C VAL A 89 -17.48 -13.67 -10.56
N GLU A 90 -17.24 -14.93 -10.18
CA GLU A 90 -16.64 -15.27 -8.90
C GLU A 90 -15.21 -14.74 -8.78
N THR A 91 -14.37 -14.99 -9.79
CA THR A 91 -12.98 -14.53 -9.81
C THR A 91 -12.89 -13.00 -9.87
N ALA A 92 -13.67 -12.34 -10.73
CA ALA A 92 -13.63 -10.88 -10.92
C ALA A 92 -14.04 -10.09 -9.68
N ASN A 93 -14.99 -10.60 -8.89
CA ASN A 93 -15.50 -9.91 -7.71
C ASN A 93 -14.49 -9.91 -6.55
N ALA A 94 -13.60 -10.92 -6.47
CA ALA A 94 -12.48 -10.99 -5.53
C ALA A 94 -12.84 -10.70 -4.04
N LYS A 95 -14.11 -10.88 -3.65
CA LYS A 95 -14.61 -10.61 -2.29
C LYS A 95 -14.73 -11.91 -1.49
N LYS A 96 -14.51 -11.82 -0.17
CA LYS A 96 -14.59 -12.96 0.76
C LYS A 96 -15.96 -13.65 0.83
N SER A 97 -17.05 -12.99 0.43
CA SER A 97 -18.41 -13.55 0.53
C SER A 97 -18.91 -14.05 -0.82
N LYS A 98 -19.12 -15.38 -0.92
CA LYS A 98 -19.64 -16.07 -2.12
C LYS A 98 -21.07 -15.65 -2.50
N LYS A 99 -21.83 -15.03 -1.60
CA LYS A 99 -23.23 -14.66 -1.84
C LYS A 99 -23.42 -13.38 -2.66
N ARG A 100 -22.37 -12.57 -2.84
CA ARG A 100 -22.50 -11.28 -3.56
C ARG A 100 -22.02 -11.43 -4.99
N THR A 101 -22.87 -11.08 -5.94
CA THR A 101 -22.54 -10.96 -7.37
C THR A 101 -22.04 -9.55 -7.70
N VAL A 102 -21.59 -9.33 -8.94
CA VAL A 102 -21.16 -8.01 -9.42
C VAL A 102 -22.38 -7.10 -9.60
N SER A 103 -22.28 -5.85 -9.13
CA SER A 103 -23.36 -4.86 -9.24
C SER A 103 -23.35 -4.16 -10.61
N VAL A 104 -24.51 -3.69 -11.07
CA VAL A 104 -24.67 -2.92 -12.32
C VAL A 104 -23.72 -1.72 -12.35
N ARG A 105 -23.62 -0.97 -11.25
CA ARG A 105 -22.72 0.18 -11.13
C ARG A 105 -21.26 -0.21 -11.32
N THR A 106 -20.84 -1.33 -10.72
CA THR A 106 -19.45 -1.81 -10.82
C THR A 106 -19.14 -2.27 -12.23
N LEU A 107 -19.99 -3.10 -12.82
CA LEU A 107 -19.76 -3.64 -14.16
C LEU A 107 -19.82 -2.55 -15.23
N ASN A 108 -20.77 -1.61 -15.14
CA ASN A 108 -20.80 -0.45 -16.05
C ASN A 108 -19.55 0.42 -15.91
N GLY A 109 -19.06 0.63 -14.67
CA GLY A 109 -17.80 1.34 -14.43
C GLY A 109 -16.63 0.67 -15.13
N TRP A 110 -16.52 -0.65 -15.03
CA TRP A 110 -15.48 -1.42 -15.72
C TRP A 110 -15.56 -1.30 -17.24
N VAL A 111 -16.75 -1.38 -17.83
CA VAL A 111 -16.94 -1.21 -19.28
C VAL A 111 -16.50 0.18 -19.73
N VAL A 112 -16.89 1.23 -18.99
CA VAL A 112 -16.49 2.62 -19.29
C VAL A 112 -14.97 2.79 -19.21
N ASP A 113 -14.33 2.25 -18.17
CA ASP A 113 -12.88 2.33 -17.99
C ASP A 113 -12.14 1.54 -19.10
N TYR A 114 -12.71 0.40 -19.53
CA TYR A 114 -12.16 -0.41 -20.62
C TYR A 114 -12.18 0.34 -21.96
N CYS A 115 -13.29 1.00 -22.30
CA CYS A 115 -13.41 1.76 -23.54
C CYS A 115 -12.48 2.99 -23.57
N LYS A 116 -12.11 3.53 -22.40
CA LYS A 116 -11.15 4.65 -22.30
C LYS A 116 -9.70 4.19 -22.43
N ALA A 117 -9.40 2.93 -22.11
CA ALA A 117 -8.06 2.38 -22.18
C ALA A 117 -7.66 2.08 -23.63
N THR A 118 -6.56 2.67 -24.08
CA THR A 118 -6.09 2.57 -25.47
C THR A 118 -5.10 1.42 -25.68
N SER A 119 -4.38 0.99 -24.63
CA SER A 119 -3.42 -0.12 -24.71
C SER A 119 -3.79 -1.32 -23.84
N VAL A 120 -3.25 -2.49 -24.18
CA VAL A 120 -3.40 -3.72 -23.40
C VAL A 120 -2.82 -3.56 -21.99
N GLU A 121 -1.67 -2.89 -21.89
CA GLU A 121 -1.01 -2.59 -20.61
C GLU A 121 -1.88 -1.70 -19.72
N GLN A 122 -2.50 -0.66 -20.28
CA GLN A 122 -3.43 0.20 -19.55
C GLN A 122 -4.65 -0.59 -19.05
N ARG A 123 -5.19 -1.48 -19.86
CA ARG A 123 -6.31 -2.37 -19.44
C ARG A 123 -5.88 -3.26 -18.28
N LEU A 124 -4.74 -3.91 -18.39
CA LEU A 124 -4.21 -4.75 -17.30
C LEU A 124 -3.98 -3.93 -16.02
N LYS A 125 -3.41 -2.71 -16.15
CA LYS A 125 -3.19 -1.79 -15.01
C LYS A 125 -4.49 -1.38 -14.33
N LEU A 126 -5.56 -1.12 -15.10
CA LEU A 126 -6.87 -0.71 -14.60
C LEU A 126 -7.62 -1.86 -13.91
N PHE A 127 -7.52 -3.07 -14.45
CA PHE A 127 -8.33 -4.20 -13.98
C PHE A 127 -7.61 -5.11 -12.98
N ALA A 128 -6.28 -5.01 -12.84
CA ALA A 128 -5.57 -5.65 -11.74
C ALA A 128 -6.02 -5.06 -10.38
N PRO A 129 -6.38 -5.90 -9.39
CA PRO A 129 -6.77 -5.39 -8.09
C PRO A 129 -5.57 -4.74 -7.39
N LEU A 130 -5.77 -3.53 -6.85
CA LEU A 130 -4.82 -2.90 -5.95
C LEU A 130 -4.70 -3.73 -4.69
N VAL A 131 -3.56 -4.38 -4.53
CA VAL A 131 -3.17 -5.02 -3.27
C VAL A 131 -2.38 -4.01 -2.47
N ARG A 132 -2.70 -3.89 -1.19
CA ARG A 132 -1.91 -3.07 -0.28
C ARG A 132 -0.51 -3.67 -0.20
N GLN A 133 0.47 -2.95 -0.72
CA GLN A 133 1.87 -3.32 -0.55
C GLN A 133 2.27 -3.18 0.92
N GLU A 134 3.09 -4.13 1.38
CA GLU A 134 3.69 -4.04 2.69
C GLU A 134 4.76 -2.96 2.68
N VAL A 135 4.55 -1.90 3.46
CA VAL A 135 5.57 -0.85 3.69
C VAL A 135 6.73 -1.50 4.43
N LYS A 136 7.96 -1.42 3.94
CA LYS A 136 9.10 -2.03 4.66
C LYS A 136 9.41 -1.24 5.93
N ALA A 137 10.08 -1.84 6.91
CA ALA A 137 10.39 -1.13 8.16
C ALA A 137 11.30 0.09 7.92
N GLU A 138 12.22 -0.04 6.95
CA GLU A 138 13.18 0.95 6.51
C GLU A 138 12.51 2.18 5.86
N GLU A 139 11.31 2.01 5.30
CA GLU A 139 10.52 3.10 4.68
C GLU A 139 9.74 3.92 5.72
N ILE A 140 9.67 3.45 6.97
CA ILE A 140 8.96 4.14 8.04
C ILE A 140 9.90 5.16 8.67
N TRP A 141 9.89 6.38 8.14
CA TRP A 141 10.84 7.44 8.49
C TRP A 141 10.92 7.77 10.00
N TRP A 142 9.80 7.66 10.74
CA TRP A 142 9.76 7.96 12.18
C TRP A 142 10.17 6.76 13.06
N LEU A 143 10.32 5.56 12.49
CA LEU A 143 10.61 4.35 13.26
C LEU A 143 11.99 4.41 13.91
N SER A 144 12.99 4.98 13.23
CA SER A 144 14.35 5.16 13.77
C SER A 144 14.36 6.03 15.03
N TRP A 145 13.56 7.09 15.04
CA TRP A 145 13.41 7.99 16.19
C TRP A 145 12.78 7.28 17.38
N LEU A 146 11.64 6.60 17.18
CA LEU A 146 11.03 5.78 18.23
C LEU A 146 12.00 4.72 18.76
N LEU A 147 12.73 4.05 17.87
CA LEU A 147 13.73 3.05 18.25
C LEU A 147 14.88 3.67 19.06
N GLY A 148 15.23 4.94 18.84
CA GLY A 148 16.22 5.65 19.66
C GLY A 148 15.79 5.76 21.11
N ILE A 149 14.50 6.01 21.35
CA ILE A 149 13.90 6.05 22.69
C ILE A 149 13.77 4.64 23.26
N TYR A 150 13.17 3.74 22.47
CA TYR A 150 12.95 2.36 22.91
C TYR A 150 14.28 1.66 23.21
N ARG A 151 15.36 1.88 22.47
CA ARG A 151 16.61 1.12 22.66
C ARG A 151 17.48 1.55 23.85
N GLN A 152 17.01 2.48 24.65
CA GLN A 152 17.72 2.94 25.85
C GLN A 152 17.87 1.81 26.89
N LYS A 153 18.93 1.89 27.71
CA LYS A 153 19.29 0.88 28.73
C LYS A 153 18.32 0.80 29.92
N ASN A 154 17.45 1.80 30.08
CA ASN A 154 16.36 1.85 31.06
C ASN A 154 15.24 0.83 30.79
N ALA A 155 15.34 0.05 29.71
CA ALA A 155 14.43 -1.04 29.37
C ALA A 155 12.96 -0.62 29.27
N LEU A 156 12.68 0.61 28.79
CA LEU A 156 11.32 1.12 28.63
C LEU A 156 10.42 0.14 27.88
N SER A 157 9.16 0.06 28.30
CA SER A 157 8.13 -0.66 27.55
C SER A 157 7.82 0.08 26.24
N VAL A 158 7.20 -0.61 25.27
CA VAL A 158 6.73 0.04 24.03
C VAL A 158 5.73 1.16 24.34
N GLN A 159 4.89 0.97 25.35
CA GLN A 159 3.89 1.97 25.76
C GLN A 159 4.56 3.22 26.31
N GLU A 160 5.58 3.06 27.14
CA GLU A 160 6.28 4.17 27.75
C GLU A 160 7.15 4.91 26.74
N SER A 161 7.86 4.18 25.88
CA SER A 161 8.63 4.76 24.77
C SER A 161 7.75 5.57 23.83
N TYR A 162 6.51 5.14 23.60
CA TYR A 162 5.54 5.87 22.80
C TYR A 162 5.09 7.18 23.45
N ARG A 163 4.97 7.26 24.77
CA ARG A 163 4.63 8.51 25.46
C ARG A 163 5.72 9.57 25.31
N TYR A 164 6.98 9.17 25.48
CA TYR A 164 8.12 10.06 25.21
C TYR A 164 8.16 10.51 23.75
N PHE A 165 7.97 9.57 22.82
CA PHE A 165 7.89 9.87 21.40
C PHE A 165 6.77 10.86 21.06
N GLU A 166 5.58 10.69 21.64
CA GLU A 166 4.43 11.58 21.45
C GLU A 166 4.71 12.98 21.99
N ALA A 167 5.28 13.09 23.19
CA ALA A 167 5.66 14.38 23.77
C ALA A 167 6.69 15.11 22.89
N GLU A 168 7.77 14.44 22.49
CA GLU A 168 8.77 15.04 21.62
C GLU A 168 8.23 15.36 20.21
N TRP A 169 7.22 14.61 19.71
CA TRP A 169 6.55 14.88 18.43
C TRP A 169 5.73 16.16 18.47
N VAL A 170 4.91 16.32 19.50
CA VAL A 170 4.07 17.52 19.67
C VAL A 170 4.95 18.75 19.84
N GLU A 171 6.02 18.66 20.63
CA GLU A 171 6.97 19.76 20.80
C GLU A 171 7.67 20.12 19.48
N ARG A 172 8.22 19.13 18.77
CA ARG A 172 8.98 19.37 17.53
C ARG A 172 8.13 19.93 16.39
N TYR A 173 6.86 19.56 16.32
CA TYR A 173 5.96 19.93 15.23
C TYR A 173 4.81 20.85 15.66
N ALA A 174 4.97 21.57 16.78
CA ALA A 174 3.94 22.45 17.32
C ALA A 174 3.34 23.42 16.28
N ASP A 175 4.20 23.98 15.42
CA ASP A 175 3.81 24.95 14.37
C ASP A 175 3.42 24.30 13.03
N ASN A 176 3.41 22.96 12.95
CA ASN A 176 3.12 22.22 11.72
C ASN A 176 1.90 21.29 11.88
N PRO A 177 0.68 21.79 11.63
CA PRO A 177 -0.55 21.02 11.76
C PRO A 177 -0.58 19.73 10.95
N MET A 178 0.04 19.71 9.76
CA MET A 178 0.08 18.50 8.92
C MET A 178 0.94 17.40 9.56
N MET A 179 2.05 17.77 10.19
CA MET A 179 2.92 16.83 10.89
C MET A 179 2.30 16.33 12.19
N LEU A 180 1.56 17.18 12.90
CA LEU A 180 0.78 16.76 14.08
C LEU A 180 -0.28 15.71 13.70
N GLU A 181 -1.01 15.91 12.60
CA GLU A 181 -1.97 14.92 12.11
C GLU A 181 -1.30 13.62 11.61
N ALA A 182 -0.07 13.72 11.09
CA ALA A 182 0.70 12.57 10.61
C ALA A 182 1.21 11.64 11.73
N MET A 183 1.07 12.02 13.00
CA MET A 183 1.56 11.25 14.14
C MET A 183 1.01 9.80 14.12
N PRO A 184 1.88 8.78 14.20
CA PRO A 184 1.43 7.40 14.24
C PRO A 184 0.79 7.08 15.60
N ASN A 185 -0.36 6.39 15.61
CA ASN A 185 -0.89 5.86 16.86
C ASN A 185 -0.09 4.65 17.36
N ILE A 186 -0.27 4.29 18.63
CA ILE A 186 0.40 3.14 19.27
C ILE A 186 0.24 1.82 18.50
N SER A 187 -0.91 1.58 17.85
CA SER A 187 -1.14 0.37 17.07
C SER A 187 -0.29 0.32 15.79
N LYS A 188 -0.09 1.48 15.11
CA LYS A 188 0.84 1.60 13.98
C LYS A 188 2.27 1.37 14.44
N VAL A 189 2.64 1.91 15.60
CA VAL A 189 3.95 1.70 16.24
C VAL A 189 4.21 0.22 16.49
N ARG A 190 3.30 -0.49 17.18
CA ARG A 190 3.44 -1.92 17.44
C ARG A 190 3.59 -2.74 16.16
N ARG A 191 2.81 -2.41 15.12
CA ARG A 191 2.92 -3.07 13.81
C ARG A 191 4.25 -2.79 13.13
N ALA A 192 4.76 -1.56 13.21
CA ALA A 192 6.05 -1.19 12.64
C ALA A 192 7.20 -1.94 13.32
N MET A 193 7.18 -1.99 14.67
CA MET A 193 8.17 -2.74 15.45
C MET A 193 8.13 -4.24 15.17
N ALA A 194 6.94 -4.82 14.99
CA ALA A 194 6.78 -6.25 14.68
C ALA A 194 7.42 -6.69 13.35
N LYS A 195 7.77 -5.75 12.46
CA LYS A 195 8.50 -6.04 11.22
C LYS A 195 9.99 -6.27 11.44
N LEU A 196 10.52 -5.82 12.58
CA LEU A 196 11.94 -5.90 12.88
C LEU A 196 12.27 -7.21 13.58
N PRO A 197 13.39 -7.86 13.24
CA PRO A 197 13.90 -9.00 14.00
C PRO A 197 14.18 -8.65 15.46
N ILE A 198 14.05 -9.63 16.35
CA ILE A 198 14.24 -9.44 17.80
C ILE A 198 15.62 -8.87 18.12
N HIS A 199 16.69 -9.37 17.49
CA HIS A 199 18.05 -8.86 17.71
C HIS A 199 18.24 -7.40 17.23
N ILE A 200 17.39 -6.91 16.34
CA ILE A 200 17.36 -5.50 15.94
C ILE A 200 16.62 -4.69 16.99
N LEU A 201 15.48 -5.18 17.49
CA LEU A 201 14.71 -4.49 18.55
C LEU A 201 15.53 -4.33 19.84
N GLU A 202 16.25 -5.38 20.26
CA GLU A 202 16.99 -5.41 21.52
C GLU A 202 18.42 -4.84 21.45
N LYS A 203 18.85 -4.40 20.26
CA LYS A 203 20.18 -3.82 20.06
C LYS A 203 20.35 -2.58 20.94
N GLY A 204 21.37 -2.58 21.80
CA GLY A 204 21.66 -1.48 22.73
C GLY A 204 20.88 -1.53 24.05
N ARG A 205 19.76 -2.27 24.11
CA ARG A 205 18.98 -2.51 25.34
C ARG A 205 19.63 -3.58 26.21
N LEU A 206 20.00 -4.69 25.58
CA LEU A 206 20.65 -5.82 26.24
C LEU A 206 22.17 -5.67 26.19
N SER A 207 22.84 -6.01 27.28
CA SER A 207 24.29 -6.00 27.37
C SER A 207 24.89 -7.39 27.14
N GLY A 208 26.11 -7.41 26.57
CA GLY A 208 27.01 -8.55 26.59
C GLY A 208 26.42 -9.86 26.06
N SER A 209 26.46 -10.91 26.88
CA SER A 209 26.08 -12.27 26.53
C SER A 209 24.61 -12.43 26.15
N LYS A 210 23.70 -11.72 26.83
CA LYS A 210 22.24 -11.77 26.55
C LYS A 210 21.94 -11.29 25.13
N TYR A 211 22.61 -10.22 24.69
CA TYR A 211 22.46 -9.75 23.31
C TYR A 211 23.06 -10.74 22.30
N LYS A 212 24.24 -11.30 22.60
CA LYS A 212 24.91 -12.28 21.74
C LYS A 212 24.05 -13.52 21.48
N GLN A 213 23.24 -13.96 22.44
CA GLN A 213 22.31 -15.08 22.28
C GLN A 213 21.19 -14.83 21.26
N LEU A 214 20.87 -13.57 20.96
CA LEU A 214 19.84 -13.20 19.99
C LEU A 214 20.39 -13.09 18.56
N LEU A 215 21.71 -12.98 18.40
CA LEU A 215 22.32 -12.83 17.09
C LEU A 215 22.11 -14.11 16.26
N PRO A 216 21.83 -13.99 14.96
CA PRO A 216 21.68 -15.17 14.10
C PRO A 216 23.02 -15.85 13.78
N TYR A 217 24.13 -15.33 14.30
CA TYR A 217 25.48 -15.83 14.07
C TYR A 217 26.33 -15.71 15.34
N VAL A 218 27.41 -16.49 15.38
CA VAL A 218 28.42 -16.43 16.45
C VAL A 218 29.60 -15.61 15.95
N MET A 219 29.80 -14.43 16.53
CA MET A 219 31.04 -13.67 16.33
C MET A 219 32.09 -14.16 17.31
N ARG A 220 33.17 -14.74 16.79
CA ARG A 220 34.35 -15.05 17.60
C ARG A 220 35.26 -13.83 17.67
N ASP A 221 35.81 -13.60 18.85
CA ASP A 221 36.85 -12.59 19.04
C ASP A 221 38.17 -13.16 18.53
N TRP A 222 38.80 -12.44 17.61
CA TRP A 222 40.08 -12.81 17.03
C TRP A 222 41.23 -11.93 17.51
N SER A 223 40.94 -10.92 18.35
CA SER A 223 41.96 -10.02 18.90
C SER A 223 43.08 -10.69 19.71
N PRO A 224 42.89 -11.88 20.34
CA PRO A 224 43.98 -12.56 21.03
C PRO A 224 45.01 -13.20 20.10
N PHE A 225 44.71 -13.36 18.81
CA PHE A 225 45.58 -14.06 17.88
C PHE A 225 46.47 -13.06 17.14
N VAL A 226 47.75 -13.41 17.01
CA VAL A 226 48.71 -12.66 16.18
C VAL A 226 48.82 -13.27 14.77
N ALA A 227 49.53 -12.57 13.88
CA ALA A 227 49.82 -13.08 12.55
C ALA A 227 50.49 -14.47 12.65
N ASN A 228 49.96 -15.43 11.88
CA ASN A 228 50.35 -16.85 11.84
C ASN A 228 49.86 -17.77 12.98
N ASP A 229 49.04 -17.29 13.92
CA ASP A 229 48.44 -18.18 14.94
C ASP A 229 47.35 -19.10 14.36
N ILE A 230 46.73 -18.68 13.25
CA ILE A 230 45.63 -19.41 12.62
C ILE A 230 45.86 -19.44 11.11
N TRP A 231 45.82 -20.65 10.56
CA TRP A 231 45.87 -20.89 9.12
C TRP A 231 44.55 -21.50 8.68
N ILE A 232 43.92 -20.89 7.68
CA ILE A 232 42.71 -21.44 7.04
C ILE A 232 43.12 -21.84 5.63
N GLY A 233 43.13 -23.13 5.34
CA GLY A 233 43.29 -23.64 3.98
C GLY A 233 41.97 -23.52 3.25
N ASP A 234 41.92 -22.72 2.19
CA ASP A 234 40.79 -22.70 1.27
C ASP A 234 40.97 -23.78 0.20
N GLY A 235 39.96 -24.64 0.04
CA GLY A 235 39.98 -25.73 -0.93
C GLY A 235 39.24 -25.32 -2.19
N HIS A 236 39.97 -25.10 -3.29
CA HIS A 236 39.36 -24.99 -4.62
C HIS A 236 39.27 -26.37 -5.27
N SER A 237 38.10 -26.70 -5.82
CA SER A 237 37.84 -27.89 -6.66
C SER A 237 37.97 -27.54 -8.13
#